data_AF-A0A661REA4-F1
#
_entry.id   AF-A0A661REA4-F1
#
_cell.length_a   1.000
_cell.length_b   1.000
_cell.length_c   1.000
_cell.angle_alpha   90.00
_cell.angle_beta   90.00
_cell.angle_gamma   90.00
#
_symmetry.space_group_name_H-M   'P 1'
#
loop_
_entity.id
_entity.type
_entity.pdbx_description
1 polymer ?
#
loop_
_entity_poly.entity_id
_entity_poly.type
_entity_poly.pdbx_seq_one_letter_code
_entity_poly.pdbx_strand_id
1 'polypeptide(L)' 'MQGKKYYYSVGTATTDPVRVARIKIKRSVFTCSLAYAGSIEAAKTFITKVSKENKTATHNCWAY' A
#
# COMPACT_ATOMS: atom_id res chain seq x y z
N MET A 1 -17.88 6.62 25.84
CA MET A 1 -16.89 5.60 25.43
C MET A 1 -15.81 6.30 24.61
N GLN A 2 -14.65 6.60 25.20
CA GLN A 2 -13.54 7.17 24.43
C GLN A 2 -12.96 6.06 23.55
N GLY A 3 -13.13 6.19 22.23
CA GLY A 3 -12.66 5.22 21.25
C GLY A 3 -11.14 5.05 21.33
N LYS A 4 -10.67 3.81 21.14
CA LYS A 4 -9.23 3.51 21.08
C LYS A 4 -8.58 4.38 20.01
N LYS A 5 -7.59 5.18 20.41
CA LYS A 5 -6.81 6.02 19.50
C LYS A 5 -5.69 5.16 18.89
N TYR A 6 -5.89 4.74 17.66
CA TYR A 6 -4.87 4.03 16.89
C TYR A 6 -3.96 5.05 16.21
N TYR A 7 -2.65 4.76 16.18
CA TYR A 7 -1.69 5.52 15.40
C TYR A 7 -1.53 4.84 14.04
N TYR A 8 -1.87 5.57 12.99
CA TYR A 8 -1.71 5.11 11.61
C TYR A 8 -0.50 5.81 10.98
N SER A 9 0.35 5.03 10.30
CA SER A 9 1.50 5.53 9.54
C SER A 9 1.10 6.21 8.22
N VAL A 10 -0.19 6.16 7.88
CA VAL A 10 -0.82 6.73 6.69
C VAL A 10 -2.11 7.45 7.09
N GLY A 11 -2.60 8.32 6.22
CA GLY A 11 -3.93 8.90 6.40
C GLY A 11 -5.03 7.82 6.31
N THR A 12 -6.13 8.03 7.02
CA THR A 12 -7.23 7.06 7.17
C THR A 12 -8.37 7.28 6.16
N ALA A 13 -8.36 8.37 5.41
CA ALA A 13 -9.32 8.61 4.35
C ALA A 13 -8.86 7.94 3.06
N THR A 14 -9.81 7.49 2.24
CA THR A 14 -9.52 6.92 0.90
C THR A 14 -8.95 7.97 -0.06
N THR A 15 -9.12 9.26 0.25
CA THR A 15 -8.55 10.39 -0.48
C THR A 15 -7.13 10.74 -0.04
N ASP A 16 -6.64 10.14 1.05
CA ASP A 16 -5.30 10.44 1.54
C ASP A 16 -4.25 9.88 0.57
N PRO A 17 -3.11 10.58 0.44
CA PRO A 17 -2.09 10.19 -0.52
C PRO A 17 -1.50 8.83 -0.16
N VAL A 18 -1.38 7.97 -1.18
CA VAL A 18 -0.65 6.71 -1.08
C VAL A 18 0.81 7.02 -0.77
N ARG A 19 1.33 6.43 0.31
CA ARG A 19 2.76 6.54 0.63
C ARG A 19 3.54 5.59 -0.27
N VAL A 20 4.57 6.10 -0.91
CA VAL A 20 5.45 5.30 -1.78
C VAL A 20 6.88 5.44 -1.29
N ALA A 21 7.55 4.31 -1.10
CA ALA A 21 8.96 4.24 -0.80
C ALA A 21 9.65 3.35 -1.84
N ARG A 22 10.84 3.76 -2.30
CA ARG A 22 11.63 3.03 -3.28
C ARG A 22 13.04 2.83 -2.77
N ILE A 23 13.53 1.61 -2.84
CA ILE A 23 14.90 1.27 -2.49
C ILE A 23 15.55 0.46 -3.61
N LYS A 24 16.85 0.66 -3.79
CA LYS A 24 17.66 -0.13 -4.72
C LYS A 24 18.57 -1.04 -3.90
N ILE A 25 18.48 -2.34 -4.15
CA ILE A 25 19.36 -3.36 -3.55
C ILE A 25 20.06 -4.07 -4.69
N LYS A 26 21.38 -3.89 -4.80
CA LYS A 26 22.19 -4.37 -5.93
C LYS A 26 21.60 -3.87 -7.27
N ARG A 27 21.20 -4.80 -8.16
CA ARG A 27 20.59 -4.51 -9.48
C ARG A 27 19.07 -4.46 -9.44
N SER A 28 18.45 -4.79 -8.30
CA SER A 28 17.00 -4.85 -8.15
C SER A 28 16.45 -3.57 -7.55
N VAL A 29 15.25 -3.20 -7.98
CA VAL A 29 14.48 -2.07 -7.46
C VAL A 29 13.27 -2.63 -6.73
N PHE A 30 13.07 -2.20 -5.50
CA PHE A 30 11.90 -2.51 -4.70
C PHE A 30 11.08 -1.24 -4.51
N THR A 31 9.81 -1.29 -4.89
CA THR A 31 8.85 -0.21 -4.70
C THR A 31 7.78 -0.70 -3.75
N CYS A 32 7.57 0.00 -2.63
CA CYS A 32 6.54 -0.29 -1.65
C CYS A 32 5.49 0.82 -1.69
N SER A 33 4.23 0.43 -1.84
CA SER A 33 3.07 1.33 -1.81
C SER A 33 2.19 0.99 -0.61
N LEU A 34 1.91 1.98 0.24
CA LEU A 34 1.17 1.82 1.48
C LEU A 34 -0.02 2.79 1.51
N ALA A 35 -1.20 2.27 1.83
CA ALA A 35 -2.43 3.03 1.98
C ALA A 35 -3.31 2.40 3.08
N TYR A 36 -4.22 3.19 3.65
CA TYR A 36 -5.22 2.66 4.58
C TYR A 36 -6.29 1.86 3.83
N ALA A 37 -6.68 0.72 4.39
CA ALA A 37 -7.80 -0.08 3.90
C ALA A 37 -8.77 -0.35 5.04
N GLY A 38 -10.00 0.20 4.94
CA GLY A 38 -11.05 -0.01 5.94
C GLY A 38 -11.80 -1.34 5.80
N SER A 39 -11.56 -2.09 4.72
CA SER A 39 -12.16 -3.39 4.45
C SER A 39 -11.25 -4.28 3.60
N ILE A 40 -11.49 -5.59 3.62
CA ILE A 40 -10.77 -6.56 2.78
C ILE A 40 -10.94 -6.24 1.29
N GLU A 41 -12.12 -5.79 0.88
CA GLU A 41 -12.40 -5.42 -0.51
C GLU A 41 -11.60 -4.18 -0.95
N ALA A 42 -11.50 -3.18 -0.08
CA ALA A 42 -10.66 -2.00 -0.32
C ALA A 42 -9.17 -2.41 -0.49
N ALA A 43 -8.68 -3.32 0.36
CA ALA A 43 -7.32 -3.85 0.25
C ALA A 43 -7.09 -4.57 -1.09
N LYS A 44 -7.99 -5.48 -1.48
CA LYS A 44 -7.90 -6.22 -2.76
C LYS A 44 -7.94 -5.30 -3.97
N THR A 45 -8.80 -4.28 -3.93
CA THR A 45 -8.90 -3.27 -5.00
C THR A 45 -7.60 -2.49 -5.14
N PHE A 46 -7.02 -2.06 -4.01
CA PHE A 46 -5.74 -1.35 -3.99
C PHE A 46 -4.59 -2.22 -4.54
N ILE A 47 -4.46 -3.46 -4.06
CA ILE A 47 -3.44 -4.41 -4.52
C ILE A 47 -3.54 -4.67 -6.03
N THR A 48 -4.76 -4.85 -6.53
CA THR A 48 -5.02 -5.05 -7.96
C THR A 48 -4.58 -3.84 -8.79
N LYS A 49 -4.88 -2.62 -8.32
CA LYS A 49 -4.46 -1.37 -8.96
C LYS A 49 -2.92 -1.28 -9.03
N VAL A 50 -2.24 -1.44 -7.89
CA VAL A 50 -0.77 -1.36 -7.81
C VAL A 50 -0.11 -2.42 -8.70
N SER A 51 -0.65 -3.65 -8.72
CA SER A 51 -0.12 -4.73 -9.56
C SER A 51 -0.28 -4.44 -11.06
N LYS A 52 -1.39 -3.82 -11.47
CA LYS A 52 -1.62 -3.41 -12.87
C LYS A 52 -0.67 -2.29 -13.29
N GLU A 53 -0.45 -1.30 -12.42
CA GLU A 53 0.49 -0.20 -12.67
C GLU A 53 1.94 -0.72 -12.80
N ASN A 54 2.27 -1.81 -12.11
CA ASN A 54 3.60 -2.42 -12.08
C ASN A 54 3.62 -3.80 -12.77
N LYS A 55 2.90 -3.94 -13.90
CA LYS A 55 2.75 -5.21 -14.63
C LYS A 55 4.07 -5.85 -15.10
N THR A 56 5.14 -5.06 -15.21
CA THR A 56 6.48 -5.51 -15.64
C THR A 56 7.42 -5.81 -14.48
N ALA A 57 6.97 -5.67 -13.23
CA ALA A 57 7.75 -6.07 -12.07
C ALA A 57 7.93 -7.59 -12.05
N THR A 58 9.11 -8.05 -11.63
CA THR A 58 9.40 -9.48 -11.50
C THR A 58 8.47 -10.17 -10.50
N HIS A 59 8.13 -9.46 -9.41
CA HIS A 59 7.18 -9.92 -8.40
C HIS A 59 6.32 -8.75 -7.92
N ASN A 60 5.05 -9.03 -7.60
CA ASN A 60 4.12 -8.09 -6.96
C ASN A 60 3.64 -8.68 -5.63
N CYS A 61 4.52 -8.73 -4.64
CA CYS A 61 4.19 -9.22 -3.30
C CYS A 61 3.27 -8.21 -2.57
N TRP A 62 2.36 -8.69 -1.73
CA TRP A 62 1.42 -7.86 -0.99
C TRP A 62 1.11 -8.43 0.40
N ALA A 63 0.67 -7.55 1.28
CA ALA A 63 0.14 -7.87 2.61
C ALA A 63 -0.90 -6.79 2.98
N TYR A 64 -1.94 -7.17 3.74
CA TYR A 64 -2.93 -6.26 4.30
C TYR A 64 -3.44 -6.77 5.65
#